data_AF-A0A023ERR5-F1
#
_entry.id   AF-A0A023ERR5-F1
#
_cell.length_a   1.000
_cell.length_b   1.000
_cell.length_c   1.000
_cell.angle_alpha   90.00
_cell.angle_beta   90.00
_cell.angle_gamma   90.00
#
_symmetry.space_group_name_H-M   'P 1'
#
loop_
_entity.id
_entity.type
_entity.pdbx_description
1 polymer ?
#
loop_
_entity_poly.entity_id
_entity_poly.type
_entity_poly.pdbx_seq_one_letter_code
_entity_poly.pdbx_strand_id
1 'polypeptide(L)'
;LRNLSLAAPDGQQGSGSDTDCDNRSLKWHLPLKELYKMACAFYKEKSGKAIHLSYEDNLKLVAFTQQAAHGPLDPSKAPQLGMFDVIGKDRRIAWQHLGTITKLQAMEGFIDLLDRLCPQFKPYVEAIKKDREEKAQQAQAEEARRREQVEKEKEKLAELKRIEDEKNREEVQRRQLQDALNQQTYHQFKDYAEKQFPGNPEQQAVLIRQLQNEHYHQYMQQLQAQVASNFSHMRATSVDSDVAEVDGGNGGMGEQQTGFQIDQATSAKESSQLEYKEQCDSDDESGEYAVISPANMWTKPDVKLFKQEVTSGKGDGVIRVGHGDTITVSLATSSVTFTVIVGYRRCPVIAHDQFTREFD
;
A
#
# COMPACT_ATOMS: atom_id res chain seq x y z
N LEU A 1 -21.06 22.91 58.49
CA LEU A 1 -21.15 22.39 59.88
C LEU A 1 -20.81 20.90 59.83
N ARG A 2 -19.56 20.55 60.17
CA ARG A 2 -19.19 19.62 61.27
C ARG A 2 -19.70 18.18 61.02
N ASN A 3 -18.85 17.18 60.80
CA ASN A 3 -17.85 16.73 61.76
C ASN A 3 -16.65 16.02 61.10
N LEU A 4 -15.46 16.42 61.58
CA LEU A 4 -14.27 15.59 61.62
C LEU A 4 -14.47 14.44 62.61
N SER A 5 -13.87 13.28 62.34
CA SER A 5 -13.31 12.46 63.43
C SER A 5 -12.04 11.77 62.97
N LEU A 6 -10.94 12.19 63.60
CA LEU A 6 -9.64 11.53 63.66
C LEU A 6 -9.78 10.11 64.23
N ALA A 7 -9.03 9.16 63.66
CA ALA A 7 -8.47 8.04 64.40
C ALA A 7 -7.22 7.49 63.66
N ALA A 8 -6.06 7.71 64.27
CA ALA A 8 -4.82 6.92 64.18
C ALA A 8 -4.30 6.83 65.64
N PRO A 9 -3.39 5.91 66.05
CA PRO A 9 -2.41 5.18 65.24
C PRO A 9 -2.16 3.70 65.65
N ASP A 10 -1.12 3.14 65.00
CA ASP A 10 -0.24 2.02 65.39
C ASP A 10 -0.59 0.56 65.08
N GLY A 11 0.34 -0.05 64.34
CA GLY A 11 0.35 -1.46 63.95
C GLY A 11 1.40 -1.76 62.89
N GLN A 12 2.66 -1.42 63.16
CA GLN A 12 3.85 -1.84 62.41
C GLN A 12 3.89 -3.36 62.22
N GLN A 13 4.05 -3.82 60.97
CA GLN A 13 4.95 -4.94 60.61
C GLN A 13 5.08 -5.09 59.09
N GLY A 14 6.33 -5.05 58.60
CA GLY A 14 6.72 -5.79 57.40
C GLY A 14 6.96 -5.03 56.10
N SER A 15 7.65 -3.89 56.11
CA SER A 15 8.27 -3.35 54.88
C SER A 15 9.50 -4.18 54.50
N GLY A 16 9.34 -5.07 53.51
CA GLY A 16 10.42 -5.87 52.95
C GLY A 16 10.44 -5.81 51.42
N SER A 17 11.27 -4.91 50.89
CA SER A 17 11.94 -4.98 49.57
C SER A 17 11.11 -5.12 48.28
N ASP A 18 10.23 -4.16 47.95
CA ASP A 18 9.73 -4.03 46.56
C ASP A 18 10.64 -3.17 45.65
N THR A 19 11.60 -2.42 46.23
CA THR A 19 12.47 -1.51 45.47
C THR A 19 13.61 -2.19 44.69
N ASP A 20 13.96 -3.43 45.01
CA ASP A 20 15.05 -4.16 44.34
C ASP A 20 14.58 -4.91 43.07
N CYS A 21 13.27 -5.15 42.97
CA CYS A 21 12.59 -5.64 41.76
C CYS A 21 12.62 -4.59 40.64
N ASP A 22 12.36 -3.33 40.99
CA ASP A 22 12.30 -2.23 40.02
C ASP A 22 13.67 -1.95 39.38
N ASN A 23 14.75 -1.91 40.16
CA ASN A 23 16.09 -1.58 39.63
C ASN A 23 16.65 -2.61 38.63
N ARG A 24 16.32 -3.90 38.76
CA ARG A 24 16.81 -4.94 37.83
C ARG A 24 15.93 -5.11 36.61
N SER A 25 14.63 -4.81 36.74
CA SER A 25 13.72 -4.66 35.60
C SER A 25 14.20 -3.56 34.64
N LEU A 26 14.82 -2.49 35.17
CA LEU A 26 15.47 -1.45 34.35
C LEU A 26 16.67 -1.96 33.53
N LYS A 27 17.47 -2.92 34.01
CA LYS A 27 18.68 -3.37 33.29
C LYS A 27 18.37 -3.95 31.91
N TRP A 28 17.24 -4.63 31.79
CA TRP A 28 16.89 -5.39 30.59
C TRP A 28 15.61 -4.89 29.88
N HIS A 29 14.77 -4.12 30.56
CA HIS A 29 13.49 -3.61 30.04
C HIS A 29 12.64 -4.69 29.36
N LEU A 30 12.69 -5.92 29.88
CA LEU A 30 12.03 -7.12 29.36
C LEU A 30 11.40 -7.89 30.52
N PRO A 31 10.22 -8.50 30.32
CA PRO A 31 9.65 -9.38 31.33
C PRO A 31 10.61 -10.54 31.65
N LEU A 32 10.80 -10.84 32.93
CA LEU A 32 11.74 -11.87 33.40
C LEU A 32 11.59 -13.22 32.67
N LYS A 33 10.35 -13.66 32.44
CA LYS A 33 10.07 -14.93 31.74
C LYS A 33 10.51 -14.91 30.27
N GLU A 34 10.41 -13.76 29.60
CA GLU A 34 10.87 -13.61 28.21
C GLU A 34 12.39 -13.59 28.16
N LEU A 35 13.02 -12.81 29.05
CA LEU A 35 14.46 -12.76 29.17
C LEU A 35 15.06 -14.13 29.50
N TYR A 36 14.43 -14.90 30.39
CA TYR A 36 14.85 -16.26 30.73
C TYR A 36 14.78 -17.22 29.54
N LYS A 37 13.75 -17.10 28.69
CA LYS A 37 13.66 -17.89 27.44
C LYS A 37 14.79 -17.55 26.48
N MET A 38 15.09 -16.26 26.32
CA MET A 38 16.20 -15.78 25.50
C MET A 38 17.55 -16.26 26.04
N ALA A 39 17.73 -16.21 27.37
CA ALA A 39 18.90 -16.73 28.07
C ALA A 39 19.08 -18.24 27.86
N CYS A 40 18.01 -19.02 27.98
CA CYS A 40 18.03 -20.47 27.70
C CYS A 40 18.38 -20.77 26.24
N ALA A 41 17.84 -20.00 25.29
CA ALA A 41 18.15 -20.14 23.87
C ALA A 41 19.63 -19.84 23.60
N PHE A 42 20.14 -18.73 24.14
CA PHE A 42 21.54 -18.35 24.04
C PHE A 42 22.48 -19.42 24.62
N TYR A 43 22.18 -19.89 25.84
CA TYR A 43 22.97 -20.94 26.49
C TYR A 43 23.00 -22.22 25.66
N LYS A 44 21.86 -22.67 25.11
CA LYS A 44 21.82 -23.86 24.24
C LYS A 44 22.57 -23.68 22.93
N GLU A 45 22.50 -22.50 22.32
CA GLU A 45 23.14 -22.25 21.03
C GLU A 45 24.67 -22.11 21.15
N LYS A 46 25.13 -21.45 22.23
CA LYS A 46 26.54 -21.09 22.41
C LYS A 46 27.32 -22.07 23.28
N SER A 47 26.65 -22.91 24.07
CA SER A 47 27.32 -23.99 24.82
C SER A 47 28.00 -24.97 23.86
N GLY A 48 29.29 -25.22 24.09
CA GLY A 48 30.11 -26.15 23.29
C GLY A 48 30.60 -25.63 21.94
N LYS A 49 30.24 -24.39 21.53
CA LYS A 49 30.69 -23.80 20.26
C LYS A 49 31.58 -22.56 20.44
N ALA A 50 31.17 -21.64 21.31
CA ALA A 50 31.84 -20.35 21.48
C ALA A 50 32.02 -19.92 22.95
N ILE A 51 31.42 -20.66 23.88
CA ILE A 51 31.49 -20.36 25.32
C ILE A 51 31.99 -21.61 26.03
N HIS A 52 33.18 -21.50 26.61
CA HIS A 52 33.75 -22.52 27.48
C HIS A 52 33.43 -22.16 28.93
N LEU A 53 32.32 -22.71 29.42
CA LEU A 53 31.93 -22.59 30.82
C LEU A 53 32.77 -23.54 31.67
N SER A 54 33.15 -23.09 32.88
CA SER A 54 33.74 -23.99 33.85
C SER A 54 32.74 -25.10 34.21
N TYR A 55 33.24 -26.27 34.58
CA TYR A 55 32.38 -27.38 34.99
C TYR A 55 31.46 -26.97 36.15
N GLU A 56 31.99 -26.22 37.12
CA GLU A 56 31.23 -25.72 38.27
C GLU A 56 30.14 -24.73 37.86
N ASP A 57 30.45 -23.76 37.00
CA ASP A 57 29.45 -22.79 36.51
C ASP A 57 28.36 -23.47 35.68
N ASN A 58 28.74 -24.49 34.90
CA ASN A 58 27.79 -25.30 34.16
C ASN A 58 26.83 -26.06 35.08
N LEU A 59 27.33 -26.62 36.19
CA LEU A 59 26.49 -27.25 37.21
C LEU A 59 25.51 -26.24 37.84
N LYS A 60 25.96 -25.01 38.12
CA LYS A 60 25.09 -23.93 38.65
C LYS A 60 24.00 -23.52 37.67
N LEU A 61 24.32 -23.38 36.38
CA LEU A 61 23.32 -23.06 35.33
C LEU A 61 22.29 -24.19 35.17
N VAL A 62 22.73 -25.45 35.22
CA VAL A 62 21.83 -26.62 35.20
C VAL A 62 20.95 -26.65 36.45
N ALA A 63 21.52 -26.39 37.63
CA ALA A 63 20.78 -26.30 38.89
C ALA A 63 19.67 -25.24 38.83
N PHE A 64 19.98 -24.03 38.35
CA PHE A 64 18.97 -22.98 38.18
C PHE A 64 17.89 -23.37 37.17
N THR A 65 18.25 -24.06 36.09
CA THR A 65 17.27 -24.56 35.11
C THR A 65 16.31 -25.58 35.74
N GLN A 66 16.85 -26.51 36.56
CA GLN A 66 16.05 -27.49 37.28
C GLN A 66 15.13 -26.83 38.33
N GLN A 67 15.64 -25.86 39.09
CA GLN A 67 14.87 -25.11 40.07
C GLN A 67 13.76 -24.25 39.41
N ALA A 68 14.04 -23.63 38.26
CA ALA A 68 13.04 -22.85 37.53
C ALA A 68 11.91 -23.73 36.98
N ALA A 69 12.22 -24.95 36.53
CA ALA A 69 11.24 -25.90 36.01
C ALA A 69 10.43 -26.57 37.14
N HIS A 70 11.13 -27.17 38.10
CA HIS A 70 10.56 -28.10 39.08
C HIS A 70 10.38 -27.48 40.48
N GLY A 71 11.06 -26.38 40.79
CA GLY A 71 11.13 -25.83 42.15
C GLY A 71 12.21 -26.53 42.99
N PRO A 72 12.18 -26.36 44.33
CA PRO A 72 13.12 -27.01 45.24
C PRO A 72 13.20 -28.53 45.04
N LEU A 73 14.41 -29.08 45.17
CA LEU A 73 14.64 -30.51 45.01
C LEU A 73 13.83 -31.31 46.05
N ASP A 74 12.93 -32.14 45.55
CA ASP A 74 12.17 -33.11 46.36
C ASP A 74 12.82 -34.49 46.23
N PRO A 75 13.44 -35.03 47.30
CA PRO A 75 14.14 -36.31 47.25
C PRO A 75 13.20 -37.49 46.96
N SER A 76 11.89 -37.34 47.19
CA SER A 76 10.91 -38.39 46.91
C SER A 76 10.58 -38.52 45.42
N LYS A 77 10.72 -37.43 44.65
CA LYS A 77 10.42 -37.38 43.22
C LYS A 77 11.66 -37.58 42.34
N ALA A 78 12.84 -37.52 42.94
CA ALA A 78 14.11 -37.64 42.22
C ALA A 78 14.46 -39.14 42.00
N PRO A 79 14.71 -39.58 40.76
CA PRO A 79 15.17 -40.94 40.49
C PRO A 79 16.46 -41.28 41.26
N GLN A 80 16.64 -42.53 41.66
CA GLN A 80 17.88 -42.94 42.32
C GLN A 80 19.04 -42.84 41.32
N LEU A 81 20.13 -42.18 41.74
CA LEU A 81 21.33 -42.08 40.92
C LEU A 81 22.17 -43.35 41.10
N GLY A 82 22.67 -43.88 39.98
CA GLY A 82 23.58 -45.02 40.01
C GLY A 82 24.90 -44.67 40.71
N MET A 83 25.58 -45.68 41.26
CA MET A 83 26.82 -45.50 42.00
C MET A 83 27.90 -44.76 41.18
N PHE A 84 27.98 -45.00 39.87
CA PHE A 84 28.97 -44.44 38.97
C PHE A 84 28.56 -43.11 38.32
N ASP A 85 27.35 -42.60 38.57
CA ASP A 85 26.88 -41.33 38.01
C ASP A 85 27.40 -40.12 38.80
N VAL A 86 28.72 -39.88 38.71
CA VAL A 86 29.40 -38.78 39.41
C VAL A 86 28.85 -37.42 38.95
N ILE A 87 28.61 -37.26 37.65
CA ILE A 87 28.08 -36.01 37.07
C ILE A 87 26.64 -35.76 37.54
N GLY A 88 25.80 -36.79 37.60
CA GLY A 88 24.45 -36.68 38.12
C GLY A 88 24.42 -36.34 39.60
N LYS A 89 25.35 -36.91 40.40
CA LYS A 89 25.52 -36.55 41.81
C LYS A 89 25.90 -35.07 41.96
N ASP A 90 26.87 -34.59 41.20
CA ASP A 90 27.29 -33.19 41.25
C ASP A 90 26.17 -32.22 40.85
N ARG A 91 25.40 -32.55 39.81
CA ARG A 91 24.21 -31.78 39.40
C ARG A 91 23.16 -31.74 40.50
N ARG A 92 22.93 -32.86 41.19
CA ARG A 92 21.97 -32.93 42.30
C ARG A 92 22.45 -32.11 43.50
N ILE A 93 23.73 -32.18 43.83
CA ILE A 93 24.33 -31.37 44.90
C ILE A 93 24.20 -29.88 44.57
N ALA A 94 24.54 -29.47 43.35
CA ALA A 94 24.40 -28.09 42.92
C ALA A 94 22.94 -27.60 42.98
N TRP A 95 21.97 -28.44 42.61
CA TRP A 95 20.56 -28.13 42.73
C TRP A 95 20.11 -28.05 44.20
N GLN A 96 20.57 -28.96 45.05
CA GLN A 96 20.28 -28.95 46.48
C GLN A 96 20.83 -27.68 47.17
N HIS A 97 21.98 -27.18 46.73
CA HIS A 97 22.55 -25.92 47.24
C HIS A 97 21.69 -24.69 46.96
N LEU A 98 20.80 -24.72 45.96
CA LEU A 98 19.85 -23.64 45.71
C LEU A 98 18.74 -23.57 46.77
N GLY A 99 18.55 -24.62 47.56
CA GLY A 99 17.59 -24.64 48.66
C GLY A 99 16.16 -24.34 48.22
N THR A 100 15.53 -23.41 48.93
CA THR A 100 14.10 -23.07 48.78
C THR A 100 13.85 -21.83 47.92
N ILE A 101 14.79 -21.43 47.04
CA ILE A 101 14.56 -20.27 46.15
C ILE A 101 13.37 -20.53 45.23
N THR A 102 12.61 -19.48 44.93
CA THR A 102 11.44 -19.57 44.06
C THR A 102 11.84 -19.79 42.60
N LYS A 103 10.89 -20.22 41.77
CA LYS A 103 11.12 -20.37 40.33
C LYS A 103 11.54 -19.05 39.66
N LEU A 104 10.99 -17.92 40.09
CA LEU A 104 11.33 -16.61 39.56
C LEU A 104 12.75 -16.21 39.95
N GLN A 105 13.12 -16.37 41.22
CA GLN A 105 14.50 -16.12 41.67
C GLN A 105 15.51 -17.06 40.99
N ALA A 106 15.12 -18.30 40.68
CA ALA A 106 15.96 -19.20 39.91
C ALA A 106 16.16 -18.74 38.45
N MET A 107 15.13 -18.18 37.81
CA MET A 107 15.24 -17.55 36.49
C MET A 107 16.17 -16.34 36.53
N GLU A 108 16.05 -15.49 37.54
CA GLU A 108 16.93 -14.33 37.76
C GLU A 108 18.39 -14.77 37.97
N GLY A 109 18.61 -15.71 38.89
CA GLY A 109 19.94 -16.24 39.18
C GLY A 109 20.59 -16.89 37.95
N PHE A 110 19.81 -17.54 37.09
CA PHE A 110 20.29 -18.05 35.81
C PHE A 110 20.77 -16.91 34.89
N ILE A 111 19.96 -15.86 34.75
CA ILE A 111 20.26 -14.71 33.88
C ILE A 111 21.49 -13.94 34.39
N ASP A 112 21.55 -13.67 35.70
CA ASP A 112 22.67 -12.95 36.31
C ASP A 112 23.98 -13.74 36.20
N LEU A 113 23.91 -15.06 36.41
CA LEU A 113 25.07 -15.94 36.23
C LEU A 113 25.51 -15.96 34.76
N LEU A 114 24.56 -16.07 33.82
CA LEU A 114 24.86 -16.12 32.39
C LEU A 114 25.46 -14.80 31.90
N ASP A 115 24.92 -13.65 32.33
CA ASP A 115 25.42 -12.31 31.99
C ASP A 115 26.85 -12.09 32.50
N ARG A 116 27.14 -12.53 33.72
CA ARG A 116 28.49 -12.47 34.29
C ARG A 116 29.48 -13.35 33.52
N LEU A 117 29.07 -14.55 33.13
CA LEU A 117 29.94 -15.51 32.45
C LEU A 117 30.13 -15.19 30.97
N CYS A 118 29.14 -14.52 30.35
CA CYS A 118 29.06 -14.35 28.90
C CYS A 118 28.78 -12.88 28.54
N PRO A 119 29.82 -12.05 28.34
CA PRO A 119 29.65 -10.64 27.97
C PRO A 119 28.87 -10.42 26.65
N GLN A 120 28.81 -11.44 25.78
CA GLN A 120 28.05 -11.42 24.53
C GLN A 120 26.53 -11.58 24.73
N PHE A 121 26.09 -12.00 25.92
CA PHE A 121 24.67 -12.22 26.20
C PHE A 121 23.87 -10.91 26.11
N LYS A 122 24.42 -9.80 26.64
CA LYS A 122 23.75 -8.51 26.58
C LYS A 122 23.56 -7.99 25.14
N PRO A 123 24.59 -7.92 24.29
CA PRO A 123 24.43 -7.59 22.87
C PRO A 123 23.45 -8.53 22.13
N TYR A 124 23.43 -9.81 22.46
CA TYR A 124 22.49 -10.77 21.87
C TYR A 124 21.02 -10.44 22.19
N VAL A 125 20.72 -10.12 23.45
CA VAL A 125 19.36 -9.75 23.86
C VAL A 125 18.93 -8.44 23.21
N GLU A 126 19.82 -7.44 23.18
CA GLU A 126 19.56 -6.15 22.54
C GLU A 126 19.31 -6.30 21.02
N ALA A 127 20.09 -7.13 20.34
CA ALA A 127 19.92 -7.40 18.91
C ALA A 127 18.58 -8.07 18.59
N ILE A 128 18.17 -9.09 19.37
CA ILE A 128 16.88 -9.76 19.17
C ILE A 128 15.72 -8.81 19.45
N LYS A 129 15.84 -7.95 20.48
CA LYS A 129 14.82 -6.94 20.77
C LYS A 129 14.65 -5.99 19.59
N LYS A 130 15.76 -5.49 19.05
CA LYS A 130 15.77 -4.56 17.91
C LYS A 130 15.20 -5.22 16.65
N ASP A 131 15.59 -6.45 16.32
CA ASP A 131 15.07 -7.20 15.18
C ASP A 131 13.54 -7.39 15.27
N ARG A 132 13.05 -7.74 16.46
CA ARG A 132 11.61 -7.91 16.71
C ARG A 132 10.85 -6.59 16.55
N GLU A 133 11.41 -5.49 17.02
CA GLU A 133 10.82 -4.16 16.89
C GLU A 133 10.81 -3.67 15.44
N GLU A 134 11.93 -3.80 14.72
CA GLU A 134 12.04 -3.44 13.31
C GLU A 134 11.07 -4.25 12.46
N LYS A 135 10.95 -5.55 12.71
CA LYS A 135 9.99 -6.41 12.02
C LYS A 135 8.53 -6.02 12.30
N ALA A 136 8.23 -5.60 13.52
CA ALA A 136 6.89 -5.11 13.86
C ALA A 136 6.58 -3.77 13.18
N GLN A 137 7.54 -2.84 13.15
CA GLN A 137 7.40 -1.56 12.44
C GLN A 137 7.26 -1.77 10.93
N GLN A 138 8.04 -2.68 10.35
CA GLN A 138 7.96 -3.03 8.93
C GLN A 138 6.60 -3.63 8.56
N ALA A 139 6.07 -4.54 9.39
CA ALA A 139 4.75 -5.12 9.16
C ALA A 139 3.64 -4.05 9.23
N GLN A 140 3.72 -3.12 10.18
CA GLN A 140 2.76 -2.02 10.30
C GLN A 140 2.86 -1.05 9.12
N ALA A 141 4.06 -0.69 8.68
CA ALA A 141 4.27 0.18 7.52
C ALA A 141 3.79 -0.47 6.22
N GLU A 142 4.02 -1.77 6.05
CA GLU A 142 3.52 -2.52 4.89
C GLU A 142 1.99 -2.61 4.89
N GLU A 143 1.37 -2.87 6.04
CA GLU A 143 -0.08 -2.89 6.16
C GLU A 143 -0.70 -1.51 5.90
N ALA A 144 -0.09 -0.44 6.43
CA ALA A 144 -0.53 0.93 6.18
C ALA A 144 -0.43 1.28 4.68
N ARG A 145 0.69 0.95 4.03
CA ARG A 145 0.87 1.15 2.58
C ARG A 145 -0.16 0.37 1.77
N ARG A 146 -0.47 -0.87 2.16
CA ARG A 146 -1.50 -1.68 1.50
C ARG A 146 -2.88 -1.07 1.64
N ARG A 147 -3.24 -0.57 2.84
CA ARG A 147 -4.52 0.11 3.08
C ARG A 147 -4.64 1.38 2.25
N GLU A 148 -3.57 2.18 2.18
CA GLU A 148 -3.55 3.40 1.35
C GLU A 148 -3.72 3.10 -0.14
N GLN A 149 -3.08 2.05 -0.66
CA GLN A 149 -3.24 1.62 -2.05
C GLN A 149 -4.68 1.21 -2.36
N VAL A 150 -5.30 0.40 -1.48
CA VAL A 150 -6.70 -0.03 -1.65
C VAL A 150 -7.67 1.15 -1.58
N GLU A 151 -7.47 2.09 -0.66
CA GLU A 151 -8.32 3.30 -0.59
C GLU A 151 -8.15 4.18 -1.83
N LYS A 152 -6.93 4.38 -2.34
CA LYS A 152 -6.70 5.12 -3.59
C LYS A 152 -7.32 4.44 -4.81
N GLU A 153 -7.26 3.12 -4.90
CA GLU A 153 -7.90 2.36 -5.98
C GLU A 153 -9.44 2.47 -5.90
N LYS A 154 -9.98 2.38 -4.69
CA LYS A 154 -11.42 2.54 -4.45
C LYS A 154 -11.91 3.96 -4.78
N GLU A 155 -11.13 4.99 -4.45
CA GLU A 155 -11.42 6.38 -4.81
C GLU A 155 -11.43 6.57 -6.33
N LYS A 156 -10.41 6.05 -7.03
CA LYS A 156 -10.35 6.09 -8.50
C LYS A 156 -11.54 5.35 -9.14
N LEU A 157 -11.89 4.18 -8.62
CA LEU A 157 -13.03 3.41 -9.12
C LEU A 157 -14.35 4.13 -8.86
N ALA A 158 -14.51 4.76 -7.70
CA ALA A 158 -15.68 5.55 -7.37
C ALA A 158 -15.80 6.77 -8.31
N GLU A 159 -14.70 7.46 -8.58
CA GLU A 159 -14.69 8.60 -9.49
C GLU A 159 -15.01 8.20 -10.93
N LEU A 160 -14.40 7.12 -11.44
CA LEU A 160 -14.71 6.58 -12.76
C LEU A 160 -16.20 6.20 -12.87
N LYS A 161 -16.76 5.59 -11.82
CA LYS A 161 -18.18 5.27 -11.78
C LYS A 161 -19.06 6.51 -11.81
N ARG A 162 -18.68 7.59 -11.12
CA ARG A 162 -19.44 8.86 -11.15
C ARG A 162 -19.42 9.49 -12.54
N ILE A 163 -18.28 9.47 -13.22
CA ILE A 163 -18.16 9.99 -14.60
C ILE A 163 -19.02 9.16 -15.55
N GLU A 164 -18.97 7.82 -15.45
CA GLU A 164 -19.78 6.92 -16.27
C GLU A 164 -21.28 7.13 -16.02
N ASP A 165 -21.70 7.25 -14.76
CA ASP A 165 -23.10 7.49 -14.39
C ASP A 165 -23.61 8.83 -14.95
N GLU A 166 -22.79 9.88 -14.95
CA GLU A 166 -23.15 11.19 -15.51
C GLU A 166 -23.23 11.15 -17.04
N LYS A 167 -22.23 10.56 -17.70
CA LYS A 167 -22.24 10.36 -19.16
C LYS A 167 -23.48 9.57 -19.61
N ASN A 168 -23.84 8.52 -18.87
CA ASN A 168 -25.03 7.73 -19.17
C ASN A 168 -26.33 8.55 -19.01
N ARG A 169 -26.42 9.43 -18.01
CA ARG A 169 -27.57 10.34 -17.87
C ARG A 169 -27.66 11.32 -19.03
N GLU A 170 -26.54 11.93 -19.41
CA GLU A 170 -26.46 12.85 -20.55
C GLU A 170 -26.86 12.13 -21.85
N GLU A 171 -26.40 10.90 -22.07
CA GLU A 171 -26.73 10.11 -23.24
C GLU A 171 -28.22 9.73 -23.28
N VAL A 172 -28.80 9.35 -22.15
CA VAL A 172 -30.24 9.09 -22.04
C VAL A 172 -31.05 10.34 -22.37
N GLN A 173 -30.68 11.50 -21.83
CA GLN A 173 -31.34 12.78 -22.14
C GLN A 173 -31.20 13.13 -23.63
N ARG A 174 -30.00 12.98 -24.21
CA ARG A 174 -29.73 13.20 -25.63
C ARG A 174 -30.62 12.33 -26.51
N ARG A 175 -30.77 11.05 -26.17
CA ARG A 175 -31.61 10.11 -26.92
C ARG A 175 -33.09 10.44 -26.80
N GLN A 176 -33.56 10.77 -25.60
CA GLN A 176 -34.95 11.21 -25.39
C GLN A 176 -35.27 12.46 -26.21
N LEU A 177 -34.35 13.43 -26.27
CA LEU A 177 -34.51 14.63 -27.09
C LEU A 177 -34.57 14.29 -28.59
N GLN A 178 -33.67 13.42 -29.08
CA GLN A 178 -33.69 12.97 -30.46
C GLN A 178 -35.00 12.26 -30.81
N ASP A 179 -35.47 11.33 -29.96
CA ASP A 179 -36.70 10.59 -30.21
C ASP A 179 -37.94 11.50 -30.20
N ALA A 180 -38.01 12.47 -29.30
CA ALA A 180 -39.10 13.45 -29.25
C ALA A 180 -39.11 14.36 -30.49
N LEU A 181 -37.94 14.85 -30.91
CA LEU A 181 -37.81 15.69 -32.10
C LEU A 181 -38.13 14.90 -33.38
N ASN A 182 -37.70 13.64 -33.43
CA ASN A 182 -38.01 12.71 -34.52
C ASN A 182 -39.52 12.49 -34.62
N GLN A 183 -40.22 12.26 -33.49
CA GLN A 183 -41.68 12.10 -33.49
C GLN A 183 -42.40 13.35 -34.01
N GLN A 184 -41.96 14.54 -33.60
CA GLN A 184 -42.58 15.81 -34.03
C GLN A 184 -42.46 16.03 -35.54
N THR A 185 -41.31 15.68 -36.12
CA THR A 185 -40.97 15.97 -37.51
C THR A 185 -41.21 14.82 -38.48
N TYR A 186 -41.47 13.60 -37.96
CA TYR A 186 -41.57 12.37 -38.74
C TYR A 186 -42.51 12.49 -39.93
N HIS A 187 -43.73 12.97 -39.73
CA HIS A 187 -44.72 13.08 -40.80
C HIS A 187 -44.28 14.03 -41.92
N GLN A 188 -43.69 15.17 -41.57
CA GLN A 188 -43.22 16.16 -42.56
C GLN A 188 -42.08 15.60 -43.41
N PHE A 189 -41.13 14.90 -42.78
CA PHE A 189 -40.02 14.26 -43.49
C PHE A 189 -40.46 13.05 -44.30
N LYS A 190 -41.45 12.29 -43.81
CA LYS A 190 -42.04 11.17 -44.53
C LYS A 190 -42.72 11.63 -45.82
N ASP A 191 -43.57 12.65 -45.76
CA ASP A 191 -44.26 13.19 -46.93
C ASP A 191 -43.27 13.76 -47.97
N TYR A 192 -42.16 14.33 -47.51
CA TYR A 192 -41.08 14.81 -48.38
C TYR A 192 -40.33 13.64 -49.03
N ALA A 193 -39.99 12.62 -48.26
CA ALA A 193 -39.29 11.44 -48.76
C ALA A 193 -40.11 10.64 -49.77
N GLU A 194 -41.42 10.50 -49.56
CA GLU A 194 -42.35 9.85 -50.50
C GLU A 194 -42.41 10.56 -51.87
N LYS A 195 -42.27 11.90 -51.88
CA LYS A 195 -42.22 12.67 -53.13
C LYS A 195 -40.90 12.50 -53.89
N GLN A 196 -39.78 12.37 -53.18
CA GLN A 196 -38.46 12.23 -53.80
C GLN A 196 -38.19 10.80 -54.29
N PHE A 197 -38.63 9.81 -53.52
CA PHE A 197 -38.41 8.39 -53.84
C PHE A 197 -39.72 7.59 -53.77
N PRO A 198 -40.63 7.72 -54.76
CA PRO A 198 -41.87 6.94 -54.78
C PRO A 198 -41.58 5.43 -54.86
N GLY A 199 -42.18 4.65 -53.95
CA GLY A 199 -42.12 3.18 -54.00
C GLY A 199 -40.83 2.52 -53.49
N ASN A 200 -39.85 3.29 -52.96
CA ASN A 200 -38.63 2.74 -52.39
C ASN A 200 -38.50 3.05 -50.88
N PRO A 201 -38.94 2.14 -49.98
CA PRO A 201 -38.96 2.40 -48.53
C PRO A 201 -37.57 2.52 -47.91
N GLU A 202 -36.57 1.82 -48.46
CA GLU A 202 -35.19 1.83 -47.95
C GLU A 202 -34.56 3.22 -48.13
N GLN A 203 -34.69 3.80 -49.32
CA GLN A 203 -34.17 5.13 -49.64
C GLN A 203 -34.94 6.24 -48.90
N GLN A 204 -36.26 6.07 -48.74
CA GLN A 204 -37.06 6.97 -47.91
C GLN A 204 -36.57 6.98 -46.46
N ALA A 205 -36.29 5.81 -45.87
CA ALA A 205 -35.81 5.71 -44.49
C ALA A 205 -34.44 6.38 -44.29
N VAL A 206 -33.51 6.19 -45.24
CA VAL A 206 -32.20 6.86 -45.21
C VAL A 206 -32.35 8.38 -45.29
N LEU A 207 -33.18 8.88 -46.21
CA LEU A 207 -33.42 10.33 -46.37
C LEU A 207 -34.08 10.93 -45.12
N ILE A 208 -35.08 10.26 -44.54
CA ILE A 208 -35.73 10.68 -43.29
C ILE A 208 -34.68 10.78 -42.16
N ARG A 209 -33.80 9.78 -42.03
CA ARG A 209 -32.73 9.79 -41.02
C ARG A 209 -31.76 10.97 -41.22
N GLN A 210 -31.39 11.26 -42.46
CA GLN A 210 -30.52 12.39 -42.77
C GLN A 210 -31.19 13.72 -42.41
N LEU A 211 -32.45 13.91 -42.76
CA LEU A 211 -33.21 15.12 -42.43
C LEU A 211 -33.39 15.27 -40.91
N GLN A 212 -33.67 14.17 -40.20
CA GLN A 212 -33.74 14.15 -38.74
C GLN A 212 -32.42 14.55 -38.08
N ASN A 213 -31.29 14.05 -38.61
CA ASN A 213 -29.97 14.43 -38.11
C ASN A 213 -29.69 15.92 -38.34
N GLU A 214 -29.92 16.45 -39.56
CA GLU A 214 -29.72 17.88 -39.84
C GLU A 214 -30.60 18.75 -38.95
N HIS A 215 -31.87 18.37 -38.78
CA HIS A 215 -32.81 19.07 -37.93
C HIS A 215 -32.38 19.05 -36.45
N TYR A 216 -31.87 17.92 -35.97
CA TYR A 216 -31.30 17.82 -34.63
C TYR A 216 -30.10 18.78 -34.45
N HIS A 217 -29.19 18.85 -35.42
CA HIS A 217 -28.04 19.77 -35.34
C HIS A 217 -28.49 21.25 -35.32
N GLN A 218 -29.45 21.61 -36.18
CA GLN A 218 -30.00 22.97 -36.20
C GLN A 218 -30.67 23.32 -34.86
N TYR A 219 -31.45 22.39 -34.29
CA TYR A 219 -32.08 22.58 -32.99
C TYR A 219 -31.05 22.74 -31.87
N MET A 220 -30.02 21.89 -31.83
CA MET A 220 -28.96 21.98 -30.83
C MET A 220 -28.18 23.30 -30.94
N GLN A 221 -27.94 23.79 -32.16
CA GLN A 221 -27.28 25.08 -32.38
C GLN A 221 -28.14 26.25 -31.86
N GLN A 222 -29.45 26.22 -32.08
CA GLN A 222 -30.37 27.22 -31.55
C GLN A 222 -30.43 27.20 -30.02
N LEU A 223 -30.51 26.00 -29.43
CA LEU A 223 -30.52 25.82 -27.98
C LEU A 223 -29.23 26.38 -27.36
N GLN A 224 -28.07 26.09 -27.97
CA GLN A 224 -26.78 26.61 -27.51
C GLN A 224 -26.72 28.14 -27.60
N ALA A 225 -27.21 28.73 -28.70
CA ALA A 225 -27.26 30.18 -28.86
C ALA A 225 -28.15 30.85 -27.79
N GLN A 226 -29.29 30.24 -27.46
CA GLN A 226 -30.21 30.73 -26.44
C GLN A 226 -29.63 30.61 -25.02
N VAL A 227 -28.95 29.49 -24.71
CA VAL A 227 -28.24 29.33 -23.44
C VAL A 227 -27.10 30.34 -23.32
N ALA A 228 -26.33 30.56 -24.40
CA ALA A 228 -25.27 31.56 -24.44
C ALA A 228 -25.80 32.99 -24.24
N SER A 229 -26.90 33.37 -24.91
CA SER A 229 -27.52 34.68 -24.71
C SER A 229 -28.05 34.88 -23.29
N ASN A 230 -28.68 33.85 -22.72
CA ASN A 230 -29.19 33.90 -21.35
C ASN A 230 -28.05 34.00 -20.32
N PHE A 231 -26.95 33.28 -20.53
CA PHE A 231 -25.77 33.36 -19.67
C PHE A 231 -25.09 34.74 -19.74
N SER A 232 -24.98 35.33 -20.93
CA SER A 232 -24.47 36.70 -21.10
C SER A 232 -25.38 37.74 -20.45
N HIS A 233 -26.70 37.57 -20.50
CA HIS A 233 -27.66 38.48 -19.88
C HIS A 233 -27.57 38.43 -18.34
N MET A 234 -27.47 37.23 -17.76
CA MET A 234 -27.35 37.02 -16.31
C MET A 234 -26.03 37.52 -15.73
N ARG A 235 -24.93 37.47 -16.51
CA ARG A 235 -23.64 38.06 -16.14
C ARG A 235 -23.61 39.59 -16.24
N ALA A 236 -24.44 40.20 -17.08
CA ALA A 236 -24.54 41.66 -17.21
C ALA A 236 -25.35 42.29 -16.06
N THR A 237 -26.32 41.57 -15.49
CA THR A 237 -27.15 42.05 -14.37
C THR A 237 -26.46 41.97 -13.00
N SER A 238 -25.26 41.38 -12.90
CA SER A 238 -24.52 41.25 -11.62
C SER A 238 -23.40 42.26 -11.43
N VAL A 239 -23.25 43.27 -12.31
CA VAL A 239 -22.13 44.24 -12.27
C VAL A 239 -22.56 45.70 -12.16
N ASP A 240 -23.85 45.98 -11.92
CA ASP A 240 -24.35 47.36 -11.74
C ASP A 240 -25.37 47.43 -10.60
N SER A 241 -24.89 47.39 -9.36
CA SER A 241 -25.62 47.82 -8.14
C SER A 241 -24.65 48.01 -6.97
N ASP A 242 -23.76 48.99 -7.10
CA ASP A 242 -23.20 49.79 -6.00
C ASP A 242 -23.53 51.24 -6.44
N VAL A 243 -24.39 52.06 -5.83
CA VAL A 243 -24.41 52.59 -4.46
C VAL A 243 -25.75 53.35 -4.29
N ALA A 244 -26.52 53.12 -3.21
CA ALA A 244 -27.21 54.13 -2.38
C ALA A 244 -28.27 53.51 -1.45
N GLU A 245 -28.09 53.71 -0.13
CA GLU A 245 -29.08 53.48 0.93
C GLU A 245 -30.35 54.34 0.74
N VAL A 246 -31.51 53.85 1.20
CA VAL A 246 -32.27 54.43 2.34
C VAL A 246 -33.41 53.48 2.77
N ASP A 247 -33.52 53.42 4.09
CA ASP A 247 -34.44 52.76 5.01
C ASP A 247 -35.96 52.98 4.81
N GLY A 248 -36.75 51.98 5.22
CA GLY A 248 -38.07 52.16 5.85
C GLY A 248 -39.35 51.94 5.04
N GLY A 249 -40.09 50.85 5.33
CA GLY A 249 -41.57 50.88 5.38
C GLY A 249 -42.39 49.91 4.53
N ASN A 250 -42.72 48.75 5.12
CA ASN A 250 -43.96 47.93 5.09
C ASN A 250 -45.05 48.12 3.99
N GLY A 251 -45.50 47.01 3.36
CA GLY A 251 -46.89 46.88 2.86
C GLY A 251 -47.17 45.91 1.69
N GLY A 252 -47.71 44.71 2.00
CA GLY A 252 -48.92 44.15 1.36
C GLY A 252 -48.91 43.49 -0.04
N MET A 253 -49.10 42.15 -0.04
CA MET A 253 -50.08 41.33 -0.82
C MET A 253 -49.93 41.05 -2.34
N GLY A 254 -50.08 39.74 -2.69
CA GLY A 254 -50.47 39.16 -3.99
C GLY A 254 -49.46 38.14 -4.54
N GLU A 255 -49.55 36.82 -4.28
CA GLU A 255 -50.25 35.78 -5.08
C GLU A 255 -50.11 35.95 -6.61
N GLN A 256 -49.80 34.98 -7.47
CA GLN A 256 -49.68 33.52 -7.44
C GLN A 256 -48.88 33.12 -8.71
N GLN A 257 -48.30 31.91 -8.71
CA GLN A 257 -48.35 30.94 -9.82
C GLN A 257 -47.00 30.39 -10.37
N THR A 258 -46.75 29.15 -9.93
CA THR A 258 -46.09 28.00 -10.59
C THR A 258 -44.64 28.10 -11.04
N GLY A 259 -43.76 27.52 -10.21
CA GLY A 259 -42.37 27.25 -10.54
C GLY A 259 -42.14 25.91 -11.24
N PHE A 260 -41.10 25.90 -12.07
CA PHE A 260 -40.29 24.72 -12.38
C PHE A 260 -38.84 25.16 -12.13
N GLN A 261 -38.25 24.66 -11.04
CA GLN A 261 -36.87 24.98 -10.65
C GLN A 261 -35.93 23.99 -11.34
N ILE A 262 -34.97 24.51 -12.10
CA ILE A 262 -33.79 23.76 -12.53
C ILE A 262 -32.65 24.24 -11.64
N ASP A 263 -32.18 23.36 -10.76
CA ASP A 263 -31.01 23.59 -9.92
C ASP A 263 -29.75 23.64 -10.79
N GLN A 264 -29.15 24.83 -10.87
CA GLN A 264 -27.93 25.10 -11.62
C GLN A 264 -26.73 24.98 -10.67
N ALA A 265 -26.07 23.82 -10.67
CA ALA A 265 -24.75 23.65 -10.07
C ALA A 265 -23.68 24.17 -11.05
N THR A 266 -23.06 25.28 -10.67
CA THR A 266 -21.91 25.89 -11.35
C THR A 266 -20.67 24.99 -11.25
N SER A 267 -20.06 24.66 -12.39
CA SER A 267 -18.63 24.35 -12.46
C SER A 267 -18.08 24.74 -13.82
N ALA A 268 -17.66 26.00 -13.93
CA ALA A 268 -16.90 26.50 -15.06
C ALA A 268 -15.41 26.29 -14.78
N LYS A 269 -14.78 25.36 -15.50
CA LYS A 269 -13.35 25.43 -15.81
C LYS A 269 -13.01 24.70 -17.10
N GLU A 270 -12.76 25.53 -18.11
CA GLU A 270 -11.77 25.45 -19.18
C GLU A 270 -11.75 24.33 -20.24
N SER A 271 -11.58 24.83 -21.46
CA SER A 271 -10.79 24.31 -22.57
C SER A 271 -11.45 23.37 -23.57
N SER A 272 -12.14 24.02 -24.50
CA SER A 272 -12.01 23.87 -25.95
C SER A 272 -10.72 23.19 -26.44
N GLN A 273 -10.80 21.91 -26.79
CA GLN A 273 -10.11 21.31 -27.94
C GLN A 273 -10.65 19.89 -28.17
N LEU A 274 -11.60 19.72 -29.09
CA LEU A 274 -11.97 18.39 -29.58
C LEU A 274 -11.71 18.36 -31.09
N GLU A 275 -10.54 17.81 -31.38
CA GLU A 275 -10.02 17.44 -32.68
C GLU A 275 -10.81 16.24 -33.19
N TYR A 276 -11.40 16.36 -34.38
CA TYR A 276 -12.04 15.23 -35.08
C TYR A 276 -10.95 14.23 -35.47
N LYS A 277 -10.99 13.04 -34.89
CA LYS A 277 -10.24 11.88 -35.40
C LYS A 277 -11.23 10.77 -35.74
N GLU A 278 -11.33 10.49 -37.03
CA GLU A 278 -12.04 9.33 -37.58
C GLU A 278 -11.50 8.04 -36.93
N GLN A 279 -12.42 7.22 -36.42
CA GLN A 279 -12.14 5.87 -35.99
C GLN A 279 -12.86 4.92 -36.95
N CYS A 280 -12.07 4.15 -37.70
CA CYS A 280 -12.50 3.05 -38.52
C CYS A 280 -12.76 1.85 -37.59
N ASP A 281 -13.99 1.36 -37.54
CA ASP A 281 -14.34 0.09 -36.88
C ASP A 281 -14.01 -1.08 -37.80
N SER A 282 -13.25 -2.04 -37.27
CA SER A 282 -13.20 -3.41 -37.78
C SER A 282 -13.13 -4.33 -36.56
N ASP A 283 -14.24 -5.02 -36.31
CA ASP A 283 -14.32 -6.21 -35.45
C ASP A 283 -13.34 -7.29 -35.95
N ASP A 284 -12.54 -7.87 -35.06
CA ASP A 284 -12.37 -9.33 -34.98
C ASP A 284 -11.76 -9.77 -33.63
N GLU A 285 -12.12 -11.00 -33.29
CA GLU A 285 -12.08 -11.77 -32.05
C GLU A 285 -10.67 -12.20 -31.59
N SER A 286 -10.56 -12.53 -30.28
CA SER A 286 -9.59 -13.47 -29.68
C SER A 286 -8.14 -13.04 -29.38
N GLY A 287 -7.82 -12.99 -28.08
CA GLY A 287 -6.46 -13.25 -27.56
C GLY A 287 -5.89 -12.13 -26.69
N GLU A 288 -5.65 -12.43 -25.41
CA GLU A 288 -4.89 -11.62 -24.47
C GLU A 288 -3.45 -11.41 -24.99
N TYR A 289 -3.27 -10.38 -25.81
CA TYR A 289 -1.96 -9.93 -26.25
C TYR A 289 -1.37 -9.01 -25.18
N ALA A 290 -0.19 -9.38 -24.67
CA ALA A 290 0.61 -8.51 -23.82
C ALA A 290 0.80 -7.16 -24.52
N VAL A 291 0.40 -6.08 -23.84
CA VAL A 291 0.56 -4.70 -24.32
C VAL A 291 2.06 -4.42 -24.47
N ILE A 292 2.58 -4.55 -25.69
CA ILE A 292 3.95 -4.16 -26.01
C ILE A 292 4.00 -2.64 -25.93
N SER A 293 4.72 -2.12 -24.93
CA SER A 293 4.95 -0.69 -24.82
C SER A 293 5.67 -0.18 -26.08
N PRO A 294 5.27 0.97 -26.65
CA PRO A 294 5.94 1.51 -27.83
C PRO A 294 7.43 1.70 -27.55
N ALA A 295 8.27 1.35 -28.51
CA ALA A 295 9.72 1.37 -28.37
C ALA A 295 10.21 2.78 -27.96
N ASN A 296 10.82 2.88 -26.78
CA ASN A 296 11.36 4.13 -26.27
C ASN A 296 12.74 4.39 -26.92
N MET A 297 12.79 5.27 -27.91
CA MET A 297 14.07 5.68 -28.53
C MET A 297 14.76 6.72 -27.65
N TRP A 298 15.85 6.33 -27.00
CA TRP A 298 16.75 7.27 -26.32
C TRP A 298 17.77 7.86 -27.30
N THR A 299 17.38 8.90 -28.03
CA THR A 299 18.34 9.73 -28.76
C THR A 299 18.91 10.79 -27.82
N LYS A 300 19.96 10.48 -27.04
CA LYS A 300 20.74 11.54 -26.38
C LYS A 300 21.73 12.13 -27.41
N PRO A 301 21.67 13.44 -27.71
CA PRO A 301 22.50 14.06 -28.75
C PRO A 301 23.98 14.18 -28.36
N ASP A 302 24.30 14.16 -27.06
CA ASP A 302 25.67 14.36 -26.56
C ASP A 302 26.29 13.09 -26.00
N VAL A 303 27.15 12.44 -26.80
CA VAL A 303 27.94 11.25 -26.43
C VAL A 303 28.87 11.50 -25.24
N LYS A 304 29.23 12.76 -24.95
CA LYS A 304 30.12 13.13 -23.85
C LYS A 304 29.46 12.97 -22.48
N LEU A 305 28.18 13.36 -22.36
CA LEU A 305 27.40 13.18 -21.14
C LEU A 305 27.15 11.69 -20.88
N PHE A 306 26.88 10.91 -21.92
CA PHE A 306 26.74 9.45 -21.82
C PHE A 306 28.02 8.78 -21.29
N LYS A 307 29.19 9.13 -21.83
CA LYS A 307 30.47 8.59 -21.34
C LYS A 307 30.73 8.95 -19.88
N GLN A 308 30.41 10.18 -19.48
CA GLN A 308 30.57 10.65 -18.10
C GLN A 308 29.63 9.90 -17.14
N GLU A 309 28.39 9.64 -17.56
CA GLU A 309 27.38 8.91 -16.79
C GLU A 309 27.73 7.41 -16.64
N VAL A 310 28.18 6.76 -17.71
CA VAL A 310 28.67 5.36 -17.68
C VAL A 310 29.94 5.22 -16.84
N THR A 311 30.84 6.21 -16.88
CA THR A 311 32.08 6.20 -16.08
C THR A 311 31.80 6.51 -14.60
N SER A 312 30.75 7.28 -14.30
CA SER A 312 30.34 7.64 -12.92
C SER A 312 29.46 6.57 -12.27
N GLY A 313 28.84 5.70 -13.07
CA GLY A 313 28.11 4.51 -12.61
C GLY A 313 29.09 3.44 -12.12
N LYS A 314 28.95 3.03 -10.85
CA LYS A 314 29.63 1.83 -10.33
C LYS A 314 29.10 0.59 -11.04
N GLY A 315 29.84 0.11 -12.03
CA GLY A 315 29.60 -1.19 -12.66
C GLY A 315 29.67 -1.10 -14.17
N ASP A 316 30.50 -1.98 -14.72
CA ASP A 316 30.69 -2.27 -16.13
C ASP A 316 29.44 -2.03 -16.97
N GLY A 317 29.58 -1.42 -18.16
CA GLY A 317 28.52 -0.87 -19.01
C GLY A 317 27.50 -1.91 -19.52
N VAL A 318 26.79 -2.55 -18.61
CA VAL A 318 25.91 -3.69 -18.81
C VAL A 318 24.48 -3.19 -18.76
N ILE A 319 23.86 -3.14 -19.94
CA ILE A 319 22.43 -2.88 -20.07
C ILE A 319 21.71 -4.21 -19.83
N ARG A 320 20.99 -4.32 -18.71
CA ARG A 320 20.17 -5.50 -18.41
C ARG A 320 18.82 -5.39 -19.11
N VAL A 321 18.55 -6.33 -20.02
CA VAL A 321 17.35 -6.38 -20.85
C VAL A 321 16.43 -7.49 -20.33
N GLY A 322 15.14 -7.19 -20.17
CA GLY A 322 14.13 -8.15 -19.72
C GLY A 322 13.83 -9.25 -20.76
N HIS A 323 13.19 -10.33 -20.34
CA HIS A 323 12.78 -11.39 -21.26
C HIS A 323 11.69 -10.86 -22.21
N GLY A 324 11.97 -10.87 -23.52
CA GLY A 324 11.04 -10.40 -24.56
C GLY A 324 11.36 -9.03 -25.14
N ASP A 325 12.30 -8.29 -24.56
CA ASP A 325 12.69 -6.96 -25.03
C ASP A 325 13.83 -7.07 -26.07
N THR A 326 13.70 -6.35 -27.19
CA THR A 326 14.75 -6.23 -28.22
C THR A 326 15.31 -4.82 -28.21
N ILE A 327 16.62 -4.68 -27.97
CA ILE A 327 17.31 -3.37 -28.03
C ILE A 327 18.13 -3.30 -29.32
N THR A 328 17.96 -2.22 -30.08
CA THR A 328 18.82 -1.90 -31.22
C THR A 328 19.69 -0.70 -30.87
N VAL A 329 21.02 -0.87 -30.89
CA VAL A 329 21.98 0.22 -30.68
C VAL A 329 22.62 0.57 -32.02
N SER A 330 22.35 1.76 -32.53
CA SER A 330 23.01 2.29 -33.73
C SER A 330 24.05 3.34 -33.33
N LEU A 331 25.33 3.03 -33.57
CA LEU A 331 26.42 3.99 -33.41
C LEU A 331 26.86 4.47 -34.79
N ALA A 332 26.78 5.77 -35.04
CA ALA A 332 27.38 6.38 -36.22
C ALA A 332 28.86 6.64 -35.95
N THR A 333 29.71 5.65 -36.21
CA THR A 333 31.15 5.84 -36.37
C THR A 333 31.47 5.76 -37.86
N SER A 334 32.35 6.64 -38.35
CA SER A 334 32.65 6.84 -39.79
C SER A 334 33.29 5.64 -40.52
N SER A 335 33.18 4.43 -39.98
CA SER A 335 33.54 3.18 -40.62
C SER A 335 32.96 2.05 -39.75
N VAL A 336 32.18 1.16 -40.37
CA VAL A 336 31.62 -0.10 -39.85
C VAL A 336 30.33 0.00 -39.01
N THR A 337 29.26 -0.58 -39.55
CA THR A 337 27.98 -0.84 -38.86
C THR A 337 28.04 -2.23 -38.25
N PHE A 338 27.84 -2.35 -36.94
CA PHE A 338 27.68 -3.65 -36.26
C PHE A 338 26.22 -3.84 -35.87
N THR A 339 25.64 -4.96 -36.27
CA THR A 339 24.29 -5.39 -35.84
C THR A 339 24.45 -6.58 -34.92
N VAL A 340 24.18 -6.40 -33.63
CA VAL A 340 24.17 -7.51 -32.66
C VAL A 340 22.71 -7.89 -32.40
N ILE A 341 22.28 -9.02 -32.96
CA ILE A 341 20.95 -9.61 -32.69
C ILE A 341 21.15 -10.68 -31.63
N VAL A 342 20.71 -10.43 -30.40
CA VAL A 342 20.72 -11.44 -29.33
C VAL A 342 19.40 -12.21 -29.39
N GLY A 343 19.40 -13.36 -30.07
CA GLY A 343 18.25 -14.27 -30.12
C GLY A 343 18.58 -15.60 -29.42
N TYR A 344 17.86 -15.94 -28.34
CA TYR A 344 18.00 -17.26 -27.70
C TYR A 344 17.03 -18.27 -28.32
N ARG A 345 17.57 -19.38 -28.82
CA ARG A 345 16.80 -20.58 -29.21
C ARG A 345 16.32 -21.32 -27.95
N ARG A 346 15.06 -21.69 -27.95
CA ARG A 346 14.40 -22.51 -26.91
C ARG A 346 14.82 -23.98 -27.09
N CYS A 347 15.41 -24.61 -26.07
CA CYS A 347 15.34 -26.07 -25.83
C CYS A 347 15.71 -26.44 -24.38
N PRO A 348 15.23 -27.59 -23.86
CA PRO A 348 14.92 -27.78 -22.44
C PRO A 348 15.95 -28.66 -21.68
N VAL A 349 16.08 -28.40 -20.36
CA VAL A 349 16.55 -29.26 -19.24
C VAL A 349 17.92 -29.96 -19.40
N ILE A 350 18.83 -29.76 -18.43
CA ILE A 350 19.57 -30.79 -17.64
C ILE A 350 20.79 -30.15 -16.93
N ALA A 351 20.87 -30.44 -15.62
CA ALA A 351 22.01 -30.57 -14.70
C ALA A 351 23.12 -29.50 -14.56
N HIS A 352 23.35 -29.16 -13.27
CA HIS A 352 24.64 -29.00 -12.60
C HIS A 352 25.90 -29.25 -13.47
N ASP A 353 26.74 -28.23 -13.65
CA ASP A 353 28.16 -28.35 -13.30
C ASP A 353 28.84 -26.97 -13.18
N GLN A 354 29.86 -26.92 -12.32
CA GLN A 354 30.75 -25.78 -12.10
C GLN A 354 31.61 -25.52 -13.33
N PHE A 355 31.88 -24.25 -13.67
CA PHE A 355 33.11 -23.90 -14.42
C PHE A 355 33.57 -22.47 -14.10
N THR A 356 34.61 -22.40 -13.29
CA THR A 356 35.57 -21.28 -13.19
C THR A 356 36.32 -21.13 -14.51
N ARG A 357 36.55 -19.89 -14.98
CA ARG A 357 37.68 -19.62 -15.87
C ARG A 357 38.18 -18.18 -15.77
N GLU A 358 39.48 -18.10 -15.59
CA GLU A 358 40.38 -16.95 -15.57
C GLU A 358 40.39 -16.22 -16.92
N PHE A 359 40.64 -14.91 -16.88
CA PHE A 359 40.97 -14.08 -18.02
C PHE A 359 42.48 -13.80 -18.01
N ASP A 360 43.10 -13.96 -19.18
CA ASP A 360 44.38 -13.38 -19.59
C ASP A 360 44.07 -12.30 -20.64
#